data_AF-E7QSU9-F1
#
_entry.id   AF-E7QSU9-F1
#
_cell.length_a   1.000
_cell.length_b   1.000
_cell.length_c   1.000
_cell.angle_alpha   90.00
_cell.angle_beta   90.00
_cell.angle_gamma   90.00
#
_symmetry.space_group_name_H-M   'P 1'
#
loop_
_entity.id
_entity.type
_entity.pdbx_description
1 polymer ?
#
loop_
_entity_poly.entity_id
_entity_poly.type
_entity_poly.pdbx_seq_one_letter_code
_entity_poly.pdbx_strand_id
1 'polypeptide(L)'
;MQPLSLLGPVDALEPYAGFVVFGLVLVNMLTRILASRNYEKQAKDDDRETLSRWIPHEVSNILLVLSAFYFLTLHHHGGIVLSTLVLGLVITDFFEVEARSVELRRGLPLEKPKAAVLASVLVLMYIGYETVFFIIKPIWDAVI
;
A
#
# COMPACT_ATOMS: atom_id res chain seq x y z
N MET A 1 -31.38 7.31 -7.63
CA MET A 1 -31.06 8.29 -6.58
C MET A 1 -29.76 8.96 -6.99
N GLN A 2 -29.68 10.28 -7.02
CA GLN A 2 -28.39 10.94 -7.19
C GLN A 2 -27.51 10.54 -6.00
N PRO A 3 -26.29 10.00 -6.20
CA PRO A 3 -25.39 9.80 -5.08
C PRO A 3 -25.22 11.17 -4.41
N LEU A 4 -25.39 11.20 -3.09
CA LEU A 4 -25.08 12.38 -2.29
C LEU A 4 -23.62 12.72 -2.62
N SER A 5 -23.37 13.83 -3.31
CA SER A 5 -22.00 14.23 -3.62
C SER A 5 -21.34 14.64 -2.31
N LEU A 6 -20.60 13.70 -1.72
CA LEU A 6 -19.99 13.84 -0.39
C LEU A 6 -18.79 14.81 -0.46
N LEU A 7 -18.03 14.77 -1.56
CA LEU A 7 -16.79 15.54 -1.74
C LEU A 7 -16.82 16.50 -2.93
N GLY A 8 -18.00 16.71 -3.54
CA GLY A 8 -18.19 17.69 -4.60
C GLY A 8 -17.39 17.33 -5.86
N PRO A 9 -16.46 18.19 -6.34
CA PRO A 9 -15.71 17.94 -7.57
C PRO A 9 -14.88 16.64 -7.57
N VAL A 10 -14.46 16.16 -6.39
CA VAL A 10 -13.68 14.92 -6.28
C VAL A 10 -14.50 13.71 -6.71
N ASP A 11 -15.83 13.75 -6.54
CA ASP A 11 -16.72 12.65 -6.92
C ASP A 11 -16.75 12.42 -8.45
N ALA A 12 -16.27 13.36 -9.25
CA ALA A 12 -16.03 13.14 -10.68
C ALA A 12 -14.99 12.04 -10.97
N LEU A 13 -14.18 11.67 -9.97
CA LEU A 13 -13.21 10.57 -10.07
C LEU A 13 -13.83 9.19 -9.80
N GLU A 14 -15.10 9.10 -9.41
CA GLU A 14 -15.78 7.84 -9.09
C GLU A 14 -15.52 6.72 -10.11
N PRO A 15 -15.66 6.94 -11.45
CA PRO A 15 -15.47 5.87 -12.44
C PRO A 15 -14.03 5.34 -12.50
N TYR A 16 -13.06 6.12 -12.00
CA TYR A 16 -11.64 5.81 -12.04
C TYR A 16 -11.06 5.49 -10.67
N ALA A 17 -11.85 5.61 -9.60
CA ALA A 17 -11.37 5.48 -8.23
C ALA A 17 -10.64 4.15 -8.01
N GLY A 18 -11.20 3.05 -8.54
CA GLY A 18 -10.56 1.74 -8.51
C GLY A 18 -9.17 1.72 -9.18
N PHE A 19 -9.07 2.23 -10.41
CA PHE A 19 -7.80 2.29 -11.14
C PHE A 19 -6.77 3.20 -10.46
N VAL A 20 -7.22 4.31 -9.85
CA VAL A 20 -6.37 5.21 -9.07
C VAL A 20 -5.79 4.47 -7.87
N VAL A 21 -6.62 3.77 -7.09
CA VAL A 21 -6.12 3.00 -5.94
C VAL A 21 -5.18 1.88 -6.41
N PHE A 22 -5.54 1.14 -7.46
CA PHE A 22 -4.69 0.10 -8.03
C PHE A 22 -3.31 0.65 -8.42
N GLY A 23 -3.27 1.79 -9.11
CA GLY A 23 -2.03 2.49 -9.46
C GLY A 23 -1.24 2.94 -8.23
N LEU A 24 -1.90 3.46 -7.20
CA LEU A 24 -1.26 3.86 -5.95
C LEU A 24 -0.65 2.67 -5.20
N VAL A 25 -1.28 1.49 -5.23
CA VAL A 25 -0.69 0.26 -4.66
C VAL A 25 0.60 -0.11 -5.38
N LEU A 26 0.63 -0.04 -6.71
CA LEU A 26 1.85 -0.29 -7.48
C LEU A 26 2.95 0.74 -7.17
N VAL A 27 2.58 2.02 -7.04
CA VAL A 27 3.51 3.08 -6.62
C VAL A 27 4.03 2.80 -5.21
N ASN A 28 3.18 2.39 -4.27
CA ASN A 28 3.56 2.04 -2.90
C ASN A 28 4.56 0.87 -2.87
N MET A 29 4.34 -0.16 -3.67
CA MET A 29 5.27 -1.29 -3.80
C MET A 29 6.61 -0.85 -4.41
N LEU A 30 6.59 0.04 -5.40
CA LEU A 30 7.82 0.59 -5.98
C LEU A 30 8.57 1.45 -4.96
N THR A 31 7.88 2.34 -4.25
CA THR A 31 8.49 3.18 -3.21
C THR A 31 9.06 2.32 -2.08
N ARG A 32 8.43 1.21 -1.71
CA ARG A 32 9.00 0.22 -0.77
C ARG A 32 10.34 -0.33 -1.24
N ILE A 33 10.46 -0.75 -2.49
CA ILE A 33 11.72 -1.29 -3.04
C ILE A 33 12.83 -0.23 -2.95
N LEU A 34 12.49 1.02 -3.28
CA LEU A 34 13.42 2.13 -3.20
C LEU A 34 13.78 2.49 -1.75
N ALA A 35 12.82 2.41 -0.83
CA ALA A 35 13.03 2.58 0.61
C ALA A 35 14.00 1.52 1.15
N SER A 36 13.80 0.24 0.81
CA SER A 36 14.69 -0.86 1.19
C SER A 36 16.14 -0.59 0.78
N ARG A 37 16.36 -0.15 -0.46
CA ARG A 37 17.69 0.22 -0.96
C ARG A 37 18.27 1.42 -0.22
N ASN A 38 17.43 2.38 0.19
CA ASN A 38 17.86 3.52 0.97
C ASN A 38 18.27 3.11 2.39
N TYR A 39 17.53 2.21 3.04
CA TYR A 39 17.87 1.68 4.36
C TYR A 39 19.18 0.90 4.34
N GLU A 40 19.43 0.08 3.31
CA GLU A 40 20.71 -0.60 3.11
C GLU A 40 21.88 0.37 2.96
N LYS A 41 21.67 1.54 2.31
CA LYS A 41 22.70 2.59 2.24
C LYS A 41 22.95 3.22 3.59
N GLN A 42 21.90 3.49 4.37
CA GLN A 42 22.03 4.05 5.72
C GLN A 42 22.76 3.08 6.65
N ALA A 43 22.51 1.78 6.55
CA ALA A 43 23.13 0.77 7.40
C ALA A 43 24.65 0.58 7.17
N LYS A 44 25.23 1.21 6.14
CA LYS A 44 26.68 1.23 5.91
C LYS A 44 27.41 2.34 6.67
N ASP A 45 26.66 3.22 7.30
CA ASP A 45 27.17 4.31 8.12
C ASP A 45 27.37 3.78 9.55
N ASP A 46 28.62 3.45 9.91
CA ASP A 46 28.96 2.75 11.16
C ASP A 46 28.53 3.51 12.43
N ASP A 47 28.32 4.82 12.33
CA ASP A 47 27.91 5.69 13.44
C ASP A 47 26.37 5.73 13.63
N ARG A 48 25.58 5.01 12.82
CA ARG A 48 24.11 5.03 12.92
C ARG A 48 23.55 3.94 13.82
N GLU A 49 22.72 4.36 14.77
CA GLU A 49 21.92 3.46 15.61
C GLU A 49 20.45 3.33 15.18
N THR A 50 19.98 4.17 14.25
CA THR A 50 18.57 4.18 13.81
C THR A 50 18.46 4.55 12.35
N LEU A 51 17.49 3.95 11.68
CA LEU A 51 17.15 4.29 10.30
C LEU A 51 16.22 5.50 10.25
N SER A 52 16.48 6.42 9.33
CA SER A 52 15.55 7.49 9.01
C SER A 52 14.52 7.02 7.99
N ARG A 53 13.25 7.39 8.20
CA ARG A 53 12.14 7.06 7.31
C ARG A 53 12.34 7.70 5.93
N TRP A 54 12.01 6.96 4.88
CA TRP A 54 12.12 7.46 3.51
C TRP A 54 10.82 8.17 3.10
N ILE A 55 10.86 9.50 3.07
CA ILE A 55 9.69 10.38 2.89
C ILE A 55 8.81 9.98 1.69
N PRO A 56 9.34 9.64 0.50
CA PRO A 56 8.48 9.28 -0.63
C PRO A 56 7.58 8.07 -0.36
N HIS A 57 8.02 7.10 0.43
CA HIS A 57 7.19 5.95 0.79
C HIS A 57 6.12 6.33 1.83
N GLU A 58 6.46 7.16 2.82
CA GLU A 58 5.48 7.67 3.79
C GLU A 58 4.37 8.49 3.12
N VAL A 59 4.72 9.33 2.14
CA VAL A 59 3.73 10.03 1.32
C VAL A 59 2.84 9.06 0.57
N SER A 60 3.40 7.98 0.00
CA SER A 60 2.60 6.96 -0.68
C SER A 60 1.65 6.21 0.27
N ASN A 61 2.05 5.98 1.53
CA ASN A 61 1.19 5.40 2.56
C ASN A 61 0.01 6.31 2.89
N ILE A 62 0.26 7.60 3.09
CA ILE A 62 -0.80 8.59 3.36
C ILE A 62 -1.78 8.65 2.18
N LEU A 63 -1.27 8.77 0.96
CA LEU A 63 -2.12 8.79 -0.23
C LEU A 63 -2.97 7.52 -0.35
N LEU A 64 -2.38 6.35 -0.09
CA LEU A 64 -3.09 5.08 -0.17
C LEU A 64 -4.20 4.96 0.88
N VAL A 65 -3.96 5.41 2.12
CA VAL A 65 -4.99 5.46 3.18
C VAL A 65 -6.13 6.40 2.79
N LEU A 66 -5.82 7.61 2.33
CA LEU A 66 -6.82 8.58 1.89
C LEU A 66 -7.64 8.05 0.72
N SER A 67 -7.01 7.42 -0.26
CA SER A 67 -7.71 6.82 -1.39
C SER A 67 -8.53 5.59 -1.01
N ALA A 68 -8.10 4.79 -0.04
CA ALA A 68 -8.89 3.67 0.49
C ALA A 68 -10.15 4.15 1.22
N PHE A 69 -10.03 5.20 2.03
CA PHE A 69 -11.18 5.82 2.69
C PHE A 69 -12.10 6.53 1.70
N TYR A 70 -11.56 7.16 0.67
CA TYR A 70 -12.39 7.69 -0.42
C TYR A 70 -13.15 6.56 -1.13
N PHE A 71 -12.48 5.47 -1.48
CA PHE A 71 -13.09 4.30 -2.11
C PHE A 71 -14.20 3.69 -1.23
N LEU A 72 -14.03 3.70 0.09
CA LEU A 72 -15.06 3.33 1.07
C LEU A 72 -16.33 4.19 1.00
N THR A 73 -16.21 5.48 0.68
CA THR A 73 -17.40 6.33 0.51
C THR A 73 -18.19 6.00 -0.74
N LEU A 74 -17.52 5.49 -1.79
CA LEU A 74 -18.14 5.10 -3.06
C LEU A 74 -18.70 3.67 -3.02
N HIS A 75 -17.91 2.74 -2.47
CA HIS A 75 -18.20 1.31 -2.42
C HIS A 75 -18.07 0.81 -0.99
N HIS A 76 -19.17 0.86 -0.23
CA HIS A 76 -19.12 0.62 1.22
C HIS A 76 -18.50 -0.73 1.60
N HIS A 77 -19.02 -1.84 1.05
CA HIS A 77 -18.49 -3.16 1.40
C HIS A 77 -17.04 -3.36 0.95
N GLY A 78 -16.74 -3.08 -0.32
CA GLY A 78 -15.41 -3.31 -0.84
C GLY A 78 -14.37 -2.38 -0.24
N GLY A 79 -14.75 -1.13 0.05
CA GLY A 79 -13.88 -0.18 0.70
C GLY A 79 -13.64 -0.44 2.18
N ILE A 80 -14.53 -1.12 2.91
CA ILE A 80 -14.23 -1.57 4.29
C ILE A 80 -13.08 -2.57 4.24
N VAL A 81 -13.16 -3.55 3.34
CA VAL A 81 -12.14 -4.59 3.18
C VAL A 81 -10.81 -3.96 2.75
N LEU A 82 -10.83 -3.14 1.70
CA LEU A 82 -9.66 -2.42 1.22
C LEU A 82 -9.00 -1.58 2.30
N SER A 83 -9.79 -0.78 3.03
CA SER A 83 -9.29 0.09 4.11
C SER A 83 -8.64 -0.73 5.22
N THR A 84 -9.23 -1.85 5.59
CA THR A 84 -8.66 -2.75 6.61
C THR A 84 -7.31 -3.30 6.16
N LEU A 85 -7.21 -3.75 4.90
CA LEU A 85 -5.96 -4.28 4.35
C LEU A 85 -4.88 -3.19 4.23
N VAL A 86 -5.25 -1.99 3.77
CA VAL A 86 -4.34 -0.84 3.64
C VAL A 86 -3.84 -0.36 5.00
N LEU A 87 -4.70 -0.30 6.02
CA LEU A 87 -4.27 0.03 7.38
C LEU A 87 -3.30 -1.03 7.93
N GLY A 88 -3.59 -2.31 7.69
CA GLY A 88 -2.67 -3.40 8.03
C GLY A 88 -1.30 -3.25 7.35
N LEU A 89 -1.29 -2.93 6.06
CA LEU A 89 -0.08 -2.63 5.29
C LEU A 89 0.74 -1.49 5.92
N VAL A 90 0.11 -0.34 6.19
CA VAL A 90 0.80 0.82 6.78
C VAL A 90 1.35 0.51 8.18
N ILE A 91 0.61 -0.26 8.99
CA ILE A 91 1.10 -0.72 10.29
C ILE A 91 2.34 -1.60 10.12
N THR A 92 2.34 -2.52 9.15
CA THR A 92 3.53 -3.35 8.89
C THR A 92 4.73 -2.52 8.43
N ASP A 93 4.51 -1.45 7.66
CA ASP A 93 5.59 -0.52 7.24
C ASP A 93 6.17 0.25 8.41
N PHE A 94 5.31 0.71 9.31
CA PHE A 94 5.74 1.42 10.50
C PHE A 94 6.69 0.55 11.34
N PHE A 95 6.31 -0.71 11.58
CA PHE A 95 7.13 -1.63 12.38
C PHE A 95 8.34 -2.18 11.63
N GLU A 96 8.34 -2.17 10.29
CA GLU A 96 9.50 -2.57 9.48
C GLU A 96 10.74 -1.71 9.80
N VAL A 97 10.57 -0.38 9.86
CA VAL A 97 11.67 0.56 10.15
C VAL A 97 12.21 0.34 11.56
N GLU A 98 11.31 0.07 12.50
CA GLU A 98 11.65 -0.06 13.92
C GLU A 98 12.35 -1.40 14.18
N ALA A 99 11.86 -2.48 13.56
CA ALA A 99 12.53 -3.77 13.58
C ALA A 99 13.95 -3.70 13.00
N ARG A 100 14.12 -3.04 11.86
CA ARG A 100 15.44 -2.87 11.24
C ARG A 100 16.38 -1.96 12.03
N SER A 101 15.86 -0.94 12.69
CA SER A 101 16.68 -0.11 13.60
C SER A 101 17.18 -0.94 14.78
N VAL A 102 16.38 -1.87 15.30
CA VAL A 102 16.82 -2.83 16.31
C VAL A 102 17.88 -3.80 15.76
N GLU A 103 17.73 -4.29 14.53
CA GLU A 103 18.74 -5.13 13.87
C GLU A 103 20.08 -4.40 13.72
N LEU A 104 20.03 -3.13 13.28
CA LEU A 104 21.19 -2.27 13.13
C LEU A 104 21.97 -2.10 14.44
N ARG A 105 21.27 -1.80 15.54
CA ARG A 105 21.88 -1.68 16.89
C ARG A 105 22.54 -2.96 17.38
N ARG A 106 22.08 -4.12 16.88
CA ARG A 106 22.62 -5.43 17.24
C ARG A 106 23.72 -5.89 16.29
N GLY A 107 24.10 -5.08 15.31
CA GLY A 107 25.07 -5.44 14.26
C GLY A 107 24.59 -6.59 13.38
N LEU A 108 23.26 -6.80 13.29
CA LEU A 108 22.68 -7.83 12.46
C LEU A 108 22.46 -7.28 11.03
N PRO A 109 22.61 -8.12 10.00
CA PRO A 109 22.24 -7.72 8.65
C PRO A 109 20.74 -7.44 8.58
N LEU A 110 20.35 -6.37 7.87
CA LEU A 110 18.95 -5.99 7.75
C LEU A 110 18.13 -7.09 7.07
N GLU A 111 17.03 -7.49 7.71
CA GLU A 111 16.12 -8.46 7.12
C GLU A 111 15.23 -7.88 6.01
N LYS A 112 14.83 -8.77 5.09
CA LYS A 112 13.84 -8.47 4.06
C LYS A 112 12.47 -8.18 4.70
N PRO A 113 11.66 -7.28 4.12
CA PRO A 113 10.39 -6.86 4.71
C PRO A 113 9.25 -7.85 4.46
N LYS A 114 9.33 -9.05 5.05
CA LYS A 114 8.42 -10.17 4.75
C LYS A 114 6.95 -9.82 5.02
N ALA A 115 6.66 -9.28 6.20
CA ALA A 115 5.29 -8.94 6.61
C ALA A 115 4.66 -7.90 5.70
N ALA A 116 5.40 -6.84 5.39
CA ALA A 116 4.90 -5.74 4.61
C ALA A 116 4.82 -6.06 3.11
N VAL A 117 5.69 -6.93 2.60
CA VAL A 117 5.53 -7.53 1.26
C VAL A 117 4.25 -8.37 1.18
N LEU A 118 4.00 -9.24 2.17
CA LEU A 118 2.76 -10.03 2.21
C LEU A 118 1.52 -9.13 2.24
N ALA A 119 1.51 -8.12 3.11
CA ALA A 119 0.41 -7.16 3.19
C ALA A 119 0.20 -6.42 1.85
N SER A 120 1.29 -6.02 1.19
CA SER A 120 1.22 -5.36 -0.13
C SER A 120 0.57 -6.26 -1.18
N VAL A 121 0.93 -7.55 -1.19
CA VAL A 121 0.36 -8.53 -2.12
C VAL A 121 -1.12 -8.76 -1.84
N LEU A 122 -1.54 -8.84 -0.58
CA LEU A 122 -2.97 -8.96 -0.22
C LEU A 122 -3.77 -7.75 -0.70
N VAL A 123 -3.26 -6.53 -0.47
CA VAL A 123 -3.88 -5.30 -0.95
C VAL A 123 -3.98 -5.31 -2.48
N LEU A 124 -2.89 -5.64 -3.18
CA LEU A 124 -2.83 -5.70 -4.64
C LEU A 124 -3.83 -6.72 -5.22
N MET A 125 -3.89 -7.91 -4.65
CA MET A 125 -4.84 -8.94 -5.09
C MET A 125 -6.28 -8.48 -4.90
N TYR A 126 -6.58 -7.87 -3.74
CA TYR A 126 -7.92 -7.40 -3.44
C TYR A 126 -8.38 -6.30 -4.40
N ILE A 127 -7.60 -5.21 -4.52
CA ILE A 127 -7.98 -4.13 -5.44
C ILE A 127 -7.89 -4.59 -6.90
N GLY A 128 -6.98 -5.50 -7.25
CA GLY A 128 -6.91 -6.09 -8.58
C GLY A 128 -8.16 -6.89 -8.94
N TYR A 129 -8.70 -7.64 -7.99
CA TYR A 129 -9.99 -8.33 -8.16
C TYR A 129 -11.13 -7.34 -8.38
N GLU A 130 -11.21 -6.27 -7.61
CA GLU A 130 -12.28 -5.26 -7.78
C GLU A 130 -12.17 -4.48 -9.11
N THR A 131 -10.98 -4.31 -9.66
CA THR A 131 -10.73 -3.30 -10.73
C THR A 131 -10.38 -3.88 -12.09
N VAL A 132 -9.57 -4.94 -12.13
CA VAL A 132 -9.03 -5.50 -13.39
C VAL A 132 -9.50 -6.93 -13.64
N PHE A 133 -10.34 -7.50 -12.76
CA PHE A 133 -10.84 -8.86 -12.95
C PHE A 133 -11.61 -9.05 -14.25
N PHE A 134 -12.22 -8.00 -14.82
CA PHE A 134 -12.88 -8.06 -16.13
C PHE A 134 -11.96 -8.56 -17.26
N ILE A 135 -10.63 -8.41 -17.12
CA ILE A 135 -9.63 -8.92 -18.07
C ILE A 135 -9.52 -10.44 -17.97
N ILE A 136 -9.58 -10.99 -16.76
CA ILE A 136 -9.40 -12.41 -16.46
C ILE A 136 -10.73 -13.17 -16.56
N LYS A 137 -11.84 -12.48 -16.29
CA LYS A 137 -13.21 -13.01 -16.27
C LYS A 137 -13.55 -13.94 -17.45
N PRO A 138 -13.23 -13.61 -18.73
CA PRO A 138 -13.57 -14.49 -19.85
C PRO A 138 -12.87 -15.85 -19.79
N ILE A 139 -11.66 -15.90 -19.27
CA ILE A 139 -10.89 -17.14 -19.11
C ILE A 139 -11.43 -17.93 -17.92
N TRP A 140 -11.76 -17.25 -16.83
CA TRP A 140 -12.32 -17.86 -15.62
C TRP A 140 -13.68 -18.53 -15.89
N ASP A 141 -14.58 -17.82 -16.56
CA ASP A 141 -15.92 -18.29 -16.96
C ASP A 141 -15.86 -19.47 -17.97
N ALA A 142 -14.69 -19.75 -18.57
CA ALA A 142 -14.52 -20.88 -19.48
C ALA A 142 -14.14 -22.18 -18.75
N VAL A 143 -13.70 -22.11 -17.50
CA VAL A 143 -13.22 -23.25 -16.71
C VAL A 143 -14.21 -23.66 -15.62
N ILE A 144 -14.92 -22.69 -15.05
CA ILE A 144 -15.95 -22.87 -14.00
C ILE A 144 -17.32 -22.66 -14.60
#